data_AF-A0A4S8KYU2-F1
#
_entry.id   AF-A0A4S8KYU2-F1
#
_cell.length_a   1.000
_cell.length_b   1.000
_cell.length_c   1.000
_cell.angle_alpha   90.00
_cell.angle_beta   90.00
_cell.angle_gamma   90.00
#
_symmetry.space_group_name_H-M   'P 1'
#
loop_
_entity.id
_entity.type
_entity.pdbx_description
1 polymer ?
#
loop_
_entity_poly.entity_id
_entity_poly.type
_entity_poly.pdbx_seq_one_letter_code
_entity_poly.pdbx_strand_id
1 'polypeptide(L)'
;VYLFIAPVTLDRCPESGSTEVRWLTNRSDHYFWSFDPSGSTPLSRRACNILELPNYTTHVVLTGSYLSNYHHEAAKYLQEIQGFDPLTQDFTQAYGLPLVEML
;
A
#
# COMPACT_ATOMS: atom_id res chain seq x y z
N VAL A 1 3.13 17.20 21.95
CA VAL A 1 3.68 16.04 21.22
C VAL A 1 2.60 15.59 20.25
N TYR A 2 2.96 15.36 19.01
CA TYR A 2 2.03 15.04 17.92
C TYR A 2 2.49 13.77 17.23
N LEU A 3 1.54 12.94 16.83
CA LEU A 3 1.76 11.72 16.04
C LEU A 3 1.50 12.04 14.57
N PHE A 4 2.45 11.72 13.71
CA PHE A 4 2.32 11.86 12.26
C PHE A 4 2.43 10.51 11.59
N ILE A 5 1.60 10.28 10.57
CA ILE A 5 1.75 9.14 9.67
C ILE A 5 2.86 9.48 8.67
N ALA A 6 3.79 8.57 8.46
CA ALA A 6 4.89 8.78 7.53
C ALA A 6 4.33 8.97 6.11
N PRO A 7 4.86 9.92 5.32
CA PRO A 7 4.38 10.12 3.97
C PRO A 7 4.66 8.90 3.08
N VAL A 8 3.79 8.68 2.09
CA VAL A 8 3.88 7.60 1.10
C VAL A 8 4.34 8.18 -0.23
N THR A 9 5.31 7.52 -0.86
CA THR A 9 5.68 7.74 -2.26
C THR A 9 5.07 6.68 -3.15
N LEU A 10 4.57 7.13 -4.30
CA LEU A 10 4.10 6.26 -5.38
C LEU A 10 5.14 6.29 -6.48
N ASP A 11 5.78 5.15 -6.73
CA ASP A 11 6.66 4.96 -7.87
C ASP A 11 5.88 4.24 -8.97
N ARG A 12 5.57 4.96 -10.05
CA ARG A 12 4.80 4.42 -11.17
C ARG A 12 5.77 4.00 -12.24
N CYS A 13 5.80 2.71 -12.57
CA CYS A 13 6.57 2.20 -13.68
C CYS A 13 5.69 2.22 -14.95
N PRO A 14 5.97 3.11 -15.93
CA PRO A 14 5.14 3.22 -17.13
C PRO A 14 5.22 1.99 -18.02
N GLU A 15 6.34 1.26 -17.95
CA GLU A 15 6.66 0.12 -18.82
C GLU A 15 5.89 -1.15 -18.40
N SER A 16 5.73 -1.38 -17.09
CA SER A 16 4.98 -2.52 -16.54
C SER A 16 3.54 -2.17 -16.16
N GLY A 17 3.18 -0.89 -16.15
CA GLY A 17 1.90 -0.42 -15.61
C GLY A 17 1.75 -0.61 -14.09
N SER A 18 2.80 -1.04 -13.40
CA SER A 18 2.77 -1.27 -11.96
C SER A 18 2.99 0.04 -11.19
N THR A 19 2.38 0.12 -10.00
CA THR A 19 2.63 1.20 -9.05
C THR A 19 3.17 0.61 -7.76
N GLU A 20 4.42 0.90 -7.45
CA GLU A 20 5.02 0.55 -6.18
C GLU A 20 4.70 1.64 -5.14
N VAL A 21 4.28 1.21 -3.96
CA VAL A 21 3.92 2.09 -2.84
C VAL A 21 4.99 1.93 -1.77
N ARG A 22 5.81 2.96 -1.54
CA ARG A 22 6.87 2.96 -0.52
C ARG A 22 6.60 4.01 0.55
N TRP A 23 6.92 3.69 1.79
CA TRP A 23 6.96 4.68 2.87
C TRP A 23 8.30 5.44 2.78
N LEU A 24 8.24 6.78 2.88
CA LEU A 24 9.41 7.66 2.71
C LEU A 24 10.47 7.47 3.81
N THR A 25 10.10 6.88 4.94
CA THR A 25 11.02 6.59 6.03
C THR A 25 11.89 5.39 5.67
N ASN A 26 13.21 5.56 5.79
CA ASN A 26 14.27 4.58 5.49
C ASN A 26 14.24 3.31 6.39
N ARG A 27 13.12 3.07 7.07
CA ARG A 27 12.86 2.03 8.06
C ARG A 27 11.35 1.83 8.13
N SER A 28 10.98 0.59 8.45
CA SER A 28 9.68 0.02 8.85
C SER A 28 8.68 0.86 9.66
N ASP A 29 8.98 2.11 9.97
CA ASP A 29 8.22 2.96 10.86
C ASP A 29 7.27 3.81 10.01
N HIS A 30 6.01 3.37 9.96
CA HIS A 30 4.94 4.02 9.20
C HIS A 30 4.34 5.26 9.90
N TYR A 31 4.88 5.62 11.06
CA TYR A 31 4.54 6.83 11.81
C TYR A 31 5.78 7.33 12.58
N PHE A 32 5.71 8.58 13.02
CA PHE A 32 6.71 9.16 13.90
C PHE A 32 6.09 10.19 14.84
N TRP A 33 6.76 10.42 15.97
CA TRP A 33 6.39 11.46 16.91
C TRP A 33 7.18 12.75 16.61
N SER A 34 6.56 13.91 16.81
CA SER A 34 7.24 15.21 16.73
C SER A 34 6.75 16.18 17.82
N PHE A 35 7.64 17.09 18.23
CA PHE A 35 7.24 18.27 19.00
C PHE A 35 6.75 19.40 18.09
N ASP A 36 7.18 19.42 16.83
CA ASP A 36 6.81 20.41 15.84
C ASP A 36 5.39 20.11 15.33
N PRO A 37 4.44 21.06 15.45
CA PRO A 37 3.09 20.90 14.93
C PRO A 37 3.01 20.66 13.42
N SER A 38 4.07 20.96 12.66
CA SER A 38 4.16 20.67 11.23
C SER A 38 4.68 19.27 10.90
N GLY A 39 5.28 18.56 11.88
CA GLY A 39 5.86 17.24 11.67
C GLY A 39 7.20 17.26 10.91
N SER A 40 7.81 18.43 10.70
CA SER A 40 9.05 18.56 9.93
C SER A 40 10.27 17.93 10.61
N THR A 41 10.19 17.68 11.92
CA THR A 41 11.30 17.16 12.74
C THR A 41 10.90 15.90 13.53
N PRO A 42 11.19 14.70 13.00
CA PRO A 42 10.89 13.45 13.70
C PRO A 42 11.73 13.28 14.98
N LEU A 43 11.11 12.77 16.04
CA LEU A 43 11.81 12.36 17.25
C LEU A 43 12.59 11.07 17.02
N SER A 44 13.77 10.99 17.62
CA SER A 44 14.53 9.74 17.68
C SER A 44 13.81 8.71 18.55
N ARG A 45 13.98 7.42 18.25
CA ARG A 45 13.45 6.32 19.09
C ARG A 45 13.87 6.44 20.56
N ARG A 46 15.09 6.91 20.82
CA ARG A 46 15.59 7.13 22.18
C ARG A 46 14.77 8.20 22.91
N ALA A 47 14.45 9.31 22.23
CA ALA A 47 13.61 10.36 22.80
C ALA A 47 12.20 9.83 23.08
N CYS A 48 11.61 9.06 22.15
CA CYS A 48 10.31 8.42 22.36
C CYS A 48 10.31 7.51 23.60
N ASN A 49 11.35 6.70 23.80
CA ASN A 49 11.45 5.80 24.94
C ASN A 49 11.59 6.54 26.27
N ILE A 50 12.41 7.61 26.33
CA ILE A 50 12.59 8.43 27.54
C ILE A 50 11.28 9.13 27.93
N LEU A 51 10.51 9.55 26.93
CA LEU A 51 9.21 10.20 27.11
C LEU A 51 8.06 9.19 27.27
N GLU A 52 8.36 7.89 27.29
CA GLU A 52 7.39 6.79 27.38
C GLU A 52 6.26 6.90 26.34
N LEU A 53 6.57 7.38 25.14
CA LEU A 53 5.59 7.54 24.08
C LEU A 53 5.14 6.18 23.54
N PRO A 54 3.85 6.00 23.22
CA PRO A 54 3.34 4.75 22.67
C PRO A 54 4.06 4.33 21.39
N ASN A 55 4.27 3.02 21.27
CA ASN A 55 4.69 2.37 20.04
C ASN A 55 3.51 1.60 19.46
N TYR A 56 3.08 1.97 18.27
CA TYR A 56 2.04 1.32 17.50
C TYR A 56 2.61 0.33 16.50
N THR A 57 1.89 -0.77 16.29
CA THR A 57 2.07 -1.61 15.11
C THR A 57 1.11 -1.16 14.04
N THR A 58 1.59 -1.00 12.82
CA THR A 58 0.74 -0.59 11.70
C THR A 58 0.22 -1.79 10.96
N HIS A 59 -1.08 -1.78 10.71
CA HIS A 59 -1.76 -2.77 9.92
C HIS A 59 -2.30 -2.10 8.66
N VAL A 60 -1.83 -2.54 7.50
CA VAL A 60 -2.41 -2.16 6.22
C VAL A 60 -3.54 -3.15 5.94
N VAL A 61 -4.76 -2.64 5.91
CA VAL A 61 -5.95 -3.43 5.56
C VAL A 61 -6.37 -2.98 4.16
N LEU A 62 -6.40 -3.92 3.22
CA LEU A 62 -7.08 -3.70 1.95
C LEU A 62 -8.59 -3.68 2.23
N THR A 63 -9.15 -2.49 2.37
CA THR A 63 -10.61 -2.31 2.41
C THR A 63 -11.17 -2.39 0.99
N GLY A 64 -11.12 -3.59 0.40
CA GLY A 64 -11.99 -3.93 -0.72
C GLY A 64 -13.37 -4.23 -0.17
N SER A 65 -14.42 -3.67 -0.78
CA SER A 65 -15.78 -4.19 -0.62
C SER A 65 -15.71 -5.71 -0.74
N TYR A 66 -16.26 -6.47 0.21
CA TYR A 66 -16.24 -7.93 0.23
C TYR A 66 -16.47 -8.50 -1.18
N LEU A 67 -15.38 -8.78 -1.90
CA LEU A 67 -15.42 -9.44 -3.20
C LEU A 67 -15.77 -10.87 -2.87
N SER A 68 -17.06 -11.10 -2.72
CA SER A 68 -17.63 -12.43 -2.58
C SER A 68 -17.12 -13.28 -3.75
N ASN A 69 -16.91 -14.57 -3.51
CA ASN A 69 -16.33 -15.49 -4.51
C ASN A 69 -16.98 -15.39 -5.90
N TYR A 70 -18.28 -15.06 -5.97
CA TYR A 70 -18.98 -14.87 -7.24
C TYR A 70 -18.42 -13.73 -8.12
N HIS A 71 -17.83 -12.69 -7.54
CA HIS A 71 -17.20 -11.63 -8.32
C HIS A 71 -15.94 -12.13 -9.03
N HIS A 72 -15.15 -12.96 -8.36
CA HIS A 72 -13.98 -13.59 -8.95
C HIS A 72 -14.39 -14.55 -10.08
N GLU A 73 -15.39 -15.40 -9.86
CA GLU A 73 -15.91 -16.29 -10.90
C GLU A 73 -16.51 -15.54 -12.08
N ALA A 74 -17.24 -14.45 -11.85
CA ALA A 74 -17.77 -13.61 -12.92
C ALA A 74 -16.66 -12.93 -13.73
N ALA A 75 -15.63 -12.41 -13.06
CA ALA A 75 -14.47 -11.82 -13.73
C ALA A 75 -13.71 -12.86 -14.55
N LYS A 76 -13.47 -14.05 -13.98
CA LYS A 76 -12.85 -15.19 -14.68
C LYS A 76 -13.63 -15.57 -15.93
N TYR A 77 -14.94 -15.75 -15.82
CA TYR A 77 -15.80 -16.10 -16.95
C TYR A 77 -15.78 -15.03 -18.06
N LEU A 78 -15.76 -13.75 -17.67
CA LEU A 78 -15.64 -12.63 -18.60
C LEU A 78 -14.29 -12.63 -19.35
N GLN A 79 -13.20 -12.97 -18.66
CA GLN A 79 -11.88 -13.12 -19.28
C GLN A 79 -11.87 -14.28 -20.29
N GLU A 80 -12.45 -15.43 -19.93
CA GLU A 80 -12.53 -16.61 -20.79
C GLU A 80 -13.36 -16.34 -22.07
N ILE A 81 -14.51 -15.66 -21.97
CA ILE A 81 -15.32 -15.28 -23.15
C ILE A 81 -14.55 -14.36 -24.09
N GLN A 82 -13.68 -13.51 -23.55
CA GLN A 82 -12.83 -12.62 -24.33
C GLN A 82 -11.58 -13.32 -24.89
N GLY A 83 -11.39 -14.61 -24.61
CA GLY A 83 -10.27 -15.40 -25.11
C GLY A 83 -8.97 -15.25 -24.31
N PHE A 84 -9.03 -14.68 -23.11
CA PHE A 84 -7.87 -14.57 -22.22
C PHE A 84 -7.78 -15.79 -21.30
N ASP A 85 -6.55 -16.22 -20.98
CA ASP A 85 -6.30 -17.18 -19.91
C ASP A 85 -6.34 -16.46 -18.54
N PRO A 86 -7.30 -16.78 -17.64
CA PRO A 86 -7.42 -16.12 -16.34
C PRO A 86 -6.24 -16.34 -15.39
N LEU A 87 -5.35 -17.29 -15.69
CA LEU A 87 -4.13 -17.52 -14.91
C LEU A 87 -2.96 -16.62 -15.34
N THR A 88 -3.15 -15.82 -16.39
CA THR A 88 -2.12 -14.92 -16.93
C THR A 88 -2.45 -13.44 -16.65
N GLN A 89 -1.49 -12.56 -16.92
CA GLN A 89 -1.67 -11.12 -16.81
C GLN A 89 -2.16 -10.47 -18.11
N ASP A 90 -2.41 -11.27 -19.16
CA ASP A 90 -2.68 -10.79 -20.52
C ASP A 90 -3.92 -9.90 -20.59
N PHE A 91 -4.97 -10.26 -19.85
CA PHE A 91 -6.18 -9.43 -19.72
C PHE A 91 -5.86 -8.06 -19.13
N THR A 92 -5.13 -8.05 -18.02
CA THR A 92 -4.75 -6.81 -17.32
C THR A 92 -3.90 -5.91 -18.21
N GLN A 93 -2.93 -6.49 -18.93
CA GLN A 93 -2.05 -5.76 -19.85
C GLN A 93 -2.82 -5.19 -21.05
N ALA A 94 -3.71 -5.99 -21.67
CA ALA A 94 -4.51 -5.57 -22.82
C ALA A 94 -5.40 -4.35 -22.51
N TYR A 95 -5.88 -4.23 -21.27
CA TYR A 95 -6.74 -3.13 -20.82
C TYR A 95 -6.02 -2.08 -19.98
N GLY A 96 -4.70 -2.17 -19.79
CA GLY A 96 -3.92 -1.22 -18.99
C GLY A 96 -4.37 -1.13 -17.53
N LEU A 97 -4.85 -2.24 -16.96
CA LEU A 97 -5.31 -2.32 -15.58
C LEU A 97 -4.11 -2.44 -14.61
N PRO A 98 -4.24 -2.01 -13.34
CA PRO A 98 -3.15 -2.12 -12.38
C PRO A 98 -2.95 -3.57 -11.92
N LEU A 99 -1.69 -3.99 -11.82
CA LEU A 99 -1.30 -5.24 -11.18
C LEU A 99 -1.10 -5.01 -9.68
N VAL A 100 -1.69 -5.90 -8.87
CA VAL A 100 -1.52 -5.89 -7.41
C VAL A 100 -0.77 -7.16 -7.02
N GLU A 101 0.42 -6.98 -6.46
CA GLU A 101 1.20 -8.05 -5.85
C GLU A 101 1.26 -7.82 -4.33
N MET A 102 0.94 -8.86 -3.56
CA MET A 102 1.12 -8.85 -2.10
C MET A 102 2.30 -9.75 -1.76
N LEU A 103 3.35 -9.16 -1.19
CA LEU A 103 4.53 -9.85 -0.64
C LEU A 103 4.38 -10.05 0.87
#